data_AF-A0AAV5KRD2-F1
#
_entry.id   AF-A0AAV5KRD2-F1
#
_cell.length_a   1.000
_cell.length_b   1.000
_cell.length_c   1.000
_cell.angle_alpha   90.00
_cell.angle_beta   90.00
_cell.angle_gamma   90.00
#
_symmetry.space_group_name_H-M   'P 1'
#
loop_
_entity.id
_entity.type
_entity.pdbx_description
1 polymer ?
#
loop_
_entity_poly.entity_id
_entity_poly.type
_entity_poly.pdbx_seq_one_letter_code
_entity_poly.pdbx_strand_id
1 'polypeptide(L)'
;MEEKAGRSGLTVEMREFDNFICESELFDIPHVGRKYTWYQANGKSMSRLDRFLLFEGWLSKWDEARQWGLCRTVSDHCPILLRHNKVDWGPKPFRFFDSWLELEGCRELIKDVWNKANIQGWVGFRLKERLKLTKEALRKWNQNLVSDIDNKINKAVAEIAQVDLKGEREQLMEEEIKARMEAFLDLWKNLKHKESMLQQKSRKTWLLNGDANTKFFHNCVKGRWKRNEMNSIYVQGTQIVEVSKMKEEISSYFESMFKEEQGERPKLDGICFKQITGEDNSSLIKPFNVEEIKVAVEDCDSSKAPGPDGFNFRFVKSEWEVIKEDVIGFLQDFHKNSKMVRGLNTSFIVLIPKVDNP
;
A
#
# COMPACT_ATOMS: atom_id res chain seq x y z
N MET A 1 5.49 -12.69 21.09
CA MET A 1 4.44 -13.10 22.07
C MET A 1 4.06 -12.03 23.12
N GLU A 2 3.28 -10.99 22.79
CA GLU A 2 3.02 -9.86 23.72
C GLU A 2 1.63 -9.81 24.39
N GLU A 3 0.70 -10.71 24.03
CA GLU A 3 -0.70 -10.60 24.49
C GLU A 3 -0.96 -11.38 25.79
N LYS A 4 -0.42 -10.86 26.90
CA LYS A 4 -0.74 -11.31 28.27
C LYS A 4 -1.36 -10.18 29.08
N ALA A 5 -2.48 -10.45 29.75
CA ALA A 5 -3.03 -9.56 30.78
C ALA A 5 -2.58 -10.05 32.17
N GLY A 6 -1.90 -9.20 32.94
CA GLY A 6 -1.62 -9.43 34.36
C GLY A 6 -0.25 -10.04 34.72
N ARG A 7 0.72 -10.16 33.79
CA ARG A 7 2.11 -10.56 34.08
C ARG A 7 3.11 -9.78 33.23
N SER A 8 4.23 -9.35 33.83
CA SER A 8 5.35 -8.67 33.17
C SER A 8 6.52 -9.63 32.91
N GLY A 9 6.92 -9.82 31.65
CA GLY A 9 8.17 -10.49 31.26
C GLY A 9 8.01 -11.66 30.28
N LEU A 10 8.87 -11.67 29.25
CA LEU A 10 9.07 -12.81 28.35
C LEU A 10 10.11 -13.76 28.97
N THR A 11 9.79 -15.05 29.07
CA THR A 11 10.75 -16.06 29.54
C THR A 11 11.70 -16.48 28.40
N VAL A 12 12.77 -17.21 28.71
CA VAL A 12 13.73 -17.69 27.71
C VAL A 12 13.04 -18.61 26.70
N GLU A 13 12.20 -19.52 27.18
CA GLU A 13 11.44 -20.47 26.39
C GLU A 13 10.45 -19.76 25.44
N MET A 14 9.90 -18.61 25.86
CA MET A 14 9.08 -17.78 24.98
C MET A 14 9.92 -17.16 23.87
N ARG A 15 11.15 -16.71 24.16
CA ARG A 15 12.02 -16.19 23.09
C ARG A 15 12.42 -17.29 22.11
N GLU A 16 12.74 -18.47 22.62
CA GLU A 16 13.08 -19.63 21.80
C GLU A 16 11.92 -20.07 20.91
N PHE A 17 10.68 -20.07 21.42
CA PHE A 17 9.52 -20.39 20.60
C PHE A 17 9.20 -19.30 19.57
N ASP A 18 9.36 -18.01 19.90
CA ASP A 18 9.25 -16.91 18.92
C ASP A 18 10.34 -17.05 17.83
N ASN A 19 11.57 -17.46 18.19
CA ASN A 19 12.64 -17.73 17.23
C ASN A 19 12.31 -18.92 16.33
N PHE A 20 11.80 -20.01 16.90
CA PHE A 20 11.37 -21.19 16.13
C PHE A 20 10.31 -20.82 15.08
N ILE A 21 9.32 -20.00 15.43
CA ILE A 21 8.30 -19.51 14.49
C ILE A 21 8.96 -18.70 13.37
N CYS A 22 9.92 -17.81 13.71
CA CYS A 22 10.63 -16.98 12.74
C CYS A 22 11.53 -17.80 11.79
N GLU A 23 12.27 -18.77 12.33
CA GLU A 23 13.18 -19.65 11.58
C GLU A 23 12.41 -20.60 10.67
N SER A 24 11.29 -21.14 11.14
CA SER A 24 10.43 -22.06 10.39
C SER A 24 9.51 -21.35 9.39
N GLU A 25 9.60 -20.03 9.28
CA GLU A 25 8.78 -19.21 8.38
C GLU A 25 7.27 -19.43 8.56
N LEU A 26 6.86 -19.66 9.82
CA LEU A 26 5.48 -19.87 10.19
C LEU A 26 4.77 -18.54 10.49
N PHE A 27 3.52 -18.46 10.07
CA PHE A 27 2.67 -17.28 10.10
C PHE A 27 1.60 -17.44 11.16
N ASP A 28 1.67 -16.61 12.20
CA ASP A 28 0.58 -16.41 13.14
C ASP A 28 -0.47 -15.48 12.50
N ILE A 29 -1.57 -16.07 12.03
CA ILE A 29 -2.65 -15.37 11.32
C ILE A 29 -3.48 -14.45 12.23
N PRO A 30 -4.21 -13.46 11.66
CA PRO A 30 -5.07 -12.56 12.42
C PRO A 30 -6.09 -13.30 13.32
N HIS A 31 -6.23 -12.83 14.56
CA HIS A 31 -7.16 -13.37 15.55
C HIS A 31 -8.39 -12.49 15.69
N VAL A 32 -9.57 -13.09 15.53
CA VAL A 32 -10.86 -12.41 15.55
C VAL A 32 -11.75 -13.02 16.64
N GLY A 33 -12.66 -12.24 17.21
CA GLY A 33 -13.52 -12.69 18.32
C GLY A 33 -12.89 -12.37 19.66
N ARG A 34 -12.80 -13.35 20.56
CA ARG A 34 -12.18 -13.15 21.88
C ARG A 34 -10.68 -12.91 21.74
N LYS A 35 -10.14 -11.90 22.43
CA LYS A 35 -8.71 -11.54 22.36
C LYS A 35 -7.78 -12.58 22.99
N TYR A 36 -8.26 -13.33 23.99
CA TYR A 36 -7.48 -14.34 24.71
C TYR A 36 -8.09 -15.72 24.50
N THR A 37 -7.24 -16.72 24.38
CA THR A 37 -7.64 -18.13 24.20
C THR A 37 -7.56 -18.92 25.50
N TRP A 38 -6.89 -18.40 26.52
CA TRP A 38 -6.84 -18.98 27.85
C TRP A 38 -7.14 -17.95 28.93
N TYR A 39 -7.84 -18.39 29.97
CA TYR A 39 -8.24 -17.58 31.12
C TYR A 39 -8.00 -18.37 32.39
N GLN A 40 -7.28 -17.79 33.35
CA GLN A 40 -7.20 -18.32 34.69
C GLN A 40 -8.62 -18.43 35.29
N ALA A 41 -8.88 -19.44 36.12
CA ALA A 41 -10.20 -19.67 36.73
C ALA A 41 -10.76 -18.44 37.49
N ASN A 42 -9.87 -17.63 38.08
CA ASN A 42 -10.22 -16.39 38.79
C ASN A 42 -10.45 -15.18 37.85
N GLY A 43 -10.23 -15.32 36.54
CA GLY A 43 -10.35 -14.28 35.53
C GLY A 43 -9.28 -13.18 35.58
N LYS A 44 -8.32 -13.24 36.50
CA LYS A 44 -7.31 -12.17 36.71
C LYS A 44 -6.16 -12.22 35.72
N SER A 45 -5.90 -13.38 35.13
CA SER A 45 -4.85 -13.56 34.13
C SER A 45 -5.42 -14.19 32.88
N MET A 46 -5.04 -13.64 31.73
CA MET A 46 -5.50 -14.08 30.42
C MET A 46 -4.32 -14.12 29.48
N SER A 47 -4.29 -15.10 28.58
CA SER A 47 -3.20 -15.28 27.63
C SER A 47 -3.72 -15.87 26.34
N ARG A 48 -3.05 -15.55 25.23
CA ARG A 48 -3.30 -16.23 23.96
C ARG A 48 -2.29 -17.36 23.77
N LEU A 49 -2.71 -18.57 24.15
CA LEU A 49 -1.91 -19.79 24.08
C LEU A 49 -2.18 -20.55 22.76
N ASP A 50 -3.46 -20.78 22.45
CA ASP A 50 -3.87 -21.51 21.25
C ASP A 50 -3.76 -20.65 19.97
N ARG A 51 -3.07 -21.16 18.94
CA ARG A 51 -2.83 -20.46 17.66
C ARG A 51 -2.76 -21.44 16.49
N PHE A 52 -3.18 -20.98 15.32
CA PHE A 52 -2.84 -21.60 14.05
C PHE A 52 -1.58 -20.92 13.50
N LEU A 53 -0.53 -21.71 13.26
CA LEU A 53 0.71 -21.27 12.63
C LEU A 53 0.77 -21.87 11.22
N LEU A 54 0.76 -21.03 10.20
CA LEU A 54 0.64 -21.45 8.79
C LEU A 54 1.96 -21.25 8.06
N PHE A 55 2.27 -21.98 6.99
CA PHE A 55 3.44 -21.67 6.14
C PHE A 55 3.00 -20.92 4.86
N GLU A 56 3.95 -20.38 4.09
CA GLU A 56 3.65 -19.42 3.01
C GLU A 56 2.87 -20.06 1.87
N GLY A 57 3.20 -21.31 1.52
CA GLY A 57 2.45 -22.09 0.53
C GLY A 57 1.00 -22.37 0.95
N TRP A 58 0.68 -22.28 2.24
CA TRP A 58 -0.70 -22.34 2.72
C TRP A 58 -1.41 -20.99 2.50
N LEU A 59 -0.76 -19.88 2.88
CA LEU A 59 -1.30 -18.54 2.66
C LEU A 59 -1.47 -18.19 1.17
N SER A 60 -0.63 -18.71 0.28
CA SER A 60 -0.77 -18.45 -1.16
C SER A 60 -2.00 -19.12 -1.78
N LYS A 61 -2.46 -20.24 -1.20
CA LYS A 61 -3.66 -20.97 -1.64
C LYS A 61 -4.94 -20.50 -0.94
N TRP A 62 -4.83 -20.06 0.31
CA TRP A 62 -5.95 -19.59 1.13
C TRP A 62 -5.64 -18.19 1.66
N ASP A 63 -5.69 -17.21 0.76
CA ASP A 63 -5.15 -15.86 0.92
C ASP A 63 -5.85 -14.97 1.97
N GLU A 64 -6.83 -15.50 2.71
CA GLU A 64 -7.62 -14.76 3.72
C GLU A 64 -8.05 -15.67 4.89
N ALA A 65 -7.23 -16.65 5.25
CA ALA A 65 -7.48 -17.52 6.40
C ALA A 65 -7.38 -16.73 7.72
N ARG A 66 -8.39 -16.87 8.59
CA ARG A 66 -8.49 -16.18 9.89
C ARG A 66 -8.72 -17.16 11.02
N GLN A 67 -8.16 -16.91 12.20
CA GLN A 67 -8.48 -17.68 13.39
C GLN A 67 -9.49 -16.96 14.28
N TRP A 68 -10.57 -17.65 14.66
CA TRP A 68 -11.66 -17.12 15.47
C TRP A 68 -11.62 -17.70 16.88
N GLY A 69 -11.47 -16.85 17.90
CA GLY A 69 -11.65 -17.22 19.30
C GLY A 69 -13.12 -17.26 19.66
N LEU A 70 -13.66 -18.46 19.88
CA LEU A 70 -15.07 -18.68 20.21
C LEU A 70 -15.36 -18.43 21.69
N CYS A 71 -16.64 -18.40 22.04
CA CYS A 71 -17.05 -18.27 23.43
C CYS A 71 -16.59 -19.47 24.25
N ARG A 72 -16.04 -19.16 25.43
CA ARG A 72 -15.69 -20.15 26.44
C ARG A 72 -16.96 -20.77 27.03
N THR A 73 -16.92 -22.08 27.25
CA THR A 73 -17.93 -22.80 28.03
C THR A 73 -17.35 -23.17 29.39
N VAL A 74 -17.10 -24.45 29.64
CA VAL A 74 -16.60 -25.00 30.92
C VAL A 74 -15.07 -25.10 31.02
N SER A 75 -14.37 -25.06 29.89
CA SER A 75 -12.89 -25.09 29.85
C SER A 75 -12.30 -23.72 30.23
N ASP A 76 -11.08 -23.72 30.74
CA ASP A 76 -10.24 -22.52 30.88
C ASP A 76 -9.66 -22.04 29.54
N HIS A 77 -9.79 -22.84 28.49
CA HIS A 77 -9.51 -22.48 27.10
C HIS A 77 -10.78 -22.12 26.30
N CYS A 78 -10.62 -21.18 25.37
CA CYS A 78 -11.59 -20.85 24.34
C CYS A 78 -11.25 -21.68 23.08
N PRO A 79 -12.22 -22.39 22.48
CA PRO A 79 -12.00 -23.03 21.20
C PRO A 79 -11.59 -22.01 20.13
N ILE A 80 -10.60 -22.37 19.31
CA ILE A 80 -10.21 -21.59 18.14
C ILE A 80 -10.64 -22.28 16.85
N LEU A 81 -11.16 -21.50 15.91
CA LEU A 81 -11.61 -21.99 14.61
C LEU A 81 -10.81 -21.32 13.50
N LEU A 82 -10.15 -22.11 12.65
CA LEU A 82 -9.61 -21.59 11.40
C LEU A 82 -10.72 -21.49 10.36
N ARG A 83 -11.00 -20.28 9.90
CA ARG A 83 -12.04 -20.00 8.92
C ARG A 83 -11.44 -19.30 7.71
N HIS A 84 -11.75 -19.82 6.53
CA HIS A 84 -11.47 -19.15 5.27
C HIS A 84 -12.78 -18.59 4.72
N ASN A 85 -12.93 -17.27 4.81
CA ASN A 85 -14.02 -16.55 4.18
C ASN A 85 -13.38 -15.51 3.28
N LYS A 86 -13.67 -15.56 1.97
CA LYS A 86 -13.29 -14.49 1.07
C LYS A 86 -14.06 -13.23 1.45
N VAL A 87 -13.37 -12.22 1.96
CA VAL A 87 -13.95 -10.96 2.42
C VAL A 87 -13.76 -9.91 1.33
N ASP A 88 -14.81 -9.73 0.52
CA ASP A 88 -14.74 -8.81 -0.62
C ASP A 88 -14.88 -7.34 -0.20
N TRP A 89 -13.73 -6.69 0.02
CA TRP A 89 -13.65 -5.23 0.19
C TRP A 89 -13.79 -4.46 -1.13
N GLY A 90 -13.95 -5.15 -2.26
CA GLY A 90 -14.02 -4.60 -3.60
C GLY A 90 -12.67 -4.71 -4.33
N PRO A 91 -12.55 -4.08 -5.50
CA PRO A 91 -11.36 -4.19 -6.33
C PRO A 91 -10.13 -3.62 -5.63
N LYS A 92 -9.01 -4.37 -5.66
CA LYS A 92 -7.73 -3.91 -5.14
C LYS A 92 -7.32 -2.59 -5.86
N PRO A 93 -7.05 -1.50 -5.13
CA PRO A 93 -6.70 -0.23 -5.74
C PRO A 93 -5.37 -0.35 -6.49
N PHE A 94 -5.29 0.31 -7.64
CA PHE A 94 -4.02 0.46 -8.35
C PHE A 94 -3.05 1.30 -7.53
N ARG A 95 -1.77 0.95 -7.57
CA ARG A 95 -0.69 1.75 -7.02
C ARG A 95 0.48 1.67 -8.00
N PHE A 96 0.95 2.81 -8.45
CA PHE A 96 2.12 2.95 -9.29
C PHE A 96 3.37 2.56 -8.52
N PHE A 97 4.26 1.75 -9.13
CA PHE A 97 5.58 1.45 -8.56
C PHE A 97 6.64 2.33 -9.20
N ASP A 98 7.47 2.95 -8.37
CA ASP A 98 8.51 3.88 -8.84
C ASP A 98 9.55 3.16 -9.70
N SER A 99 9.84 1.90 -9.35
CA SER A 99 10.75 1.03 -10.09
C SER A 99 10.28 0.75 -11.52
N TRP A 100 8.99 0.92 -11.83
CA TRP A 100 8.50 0.74 -13.20
C TRP A 100 9.12 1.74 -14.17
N LEU A 101 9.50 2.94 -13.71
CA LEU A 101 10.13 3.97 -14.56
C LEU A 101 11.55 3.63 -15.00
N GLU A 102 12.16 2.61 -14.38
CA GLU A 102 13.49 2.08 -14.70
C GLU A 102 13.42 0.90 -15.68
N LEU A 103 12.22 0.38 -15.95
CA LEU A 103 12.02 -0.72 -16.88
C LEU A 103 11.83 -0.21 -18.30
N GLU A 104 12.50 -0.88 -19.22
CA GLU A 104 12.37 -0.66 -20.67
C GLU A 104 10.90 -0.84 -21.10
N GLY A 105 10.39 0.11 -21.88
CA GLY A 105 9.03 0.09 -22.41
C GLY A 105 7.99 0.77 -21.52
N CYS A 106 8.27 1.05 -20.24
CA CYS A 106 7.28 1.67 -19.34
C CYS A 106 7.02 3.14 -19.72
N ARG A 107 8.08 3.93 -19.92
CA ARG A 107 7.97 5.34 -20.28
C ARG A 107 7.39 5.51 -21.68
N GLU A 108 7.80 4.65 -22.61
CA GLU A 108 7.26 4.59 -23.96
C GLU A 108 5.76 4.27 -23.91
N LEU A 109 5.34 3.29 -23.11
CA LEU A 109 3.93 2.95 -22.92
C LEU A 109 3.13 4.13 -22.37
N ILE A 110 3.65 4.83 -21.36
CA ILE A 110 2.98 6.01 -20.78
C ILE A 110 2.81 7.08 -21.85
N LYS A 111 3.88 7.46 -22.55
CA LYS A 111 3.86 8.47 -23.63
C LYS A 111 2.89 8.09 -24.74
N ASP A 112 2.95 6.84 -25.19
CA ASP A 112 2.11 6.33 -26.26
C ASP A 112 0.63 6.40 -25.89
N VAL A 113 0.27 5.90 -24.70
CA VAL A 113 -1.13 5.91 -24.24
C VAL A 113 -1.62 7.33 -24.05
N TRP A 114 -0.78 8.21 -23.49
CA TRP A 114 -1.15 9.60 -23.25
C TRP A 114 -1.41 10.37 -24.55
N ASN A 115 -0.52 10.22 -25.53
CA ASN A 115 -0.59 10.95 -26.80
C ASN A 115 -1.64 10.36 -27.76
N LYS A 116 -1.84 9.03 -27.77
CA LYS A 116 -2.84 8.37 -28.62
C LYS A 116 -4.27 8.54 -28.09
N ALA A 117 -4.44 8.93 -26.83
CA ALA A 117 -5.75 9.17 -26.24
C ALA A 117 -6.41 10.43 -26.83
N ASN A 118 -7.28 10.24 -27.83
CA ASN A 118 -8.15 11.28 -28.35
C ASN A 118 -9.40 11.42 -27.46
N ILE A 119 -9.30 12.26 -26.44
CA ILE A 119 -10.41 12.54 -25.51
C ILE A 119 -10.91 13.95 -25.76
N GLN A 120 -12.21 14.09 -25.99
CA GLN A 120 -12.88 15.37 -26.18
C GLN A 120 -13.51 15.84 -24.86
N GLY A 121 -13.61 17.16 -24.69
CA GLY A 121 -14.23 17.78 -23.52
C GLY A 121 -13.30 18.72 -22.76
N TRP A 122 -13.74 19.13 -21.58
CA TRP A 122 -13.04 20.07 -20.71
C TRP A 122 -11.68 19.52 -20.26
N VAL A 123 -10.68 20.39 -20.03
CA VAL A 123 -9.28 19.94 -19.85
C VAL A 123 -9.13 19.01 -18.65
N GLY A 124 -9.78 19.32 -17.53
CA GLY A 124 -9.77 18.43 -16.36
C GLY A 124 -10.39 17.05 -16.63
N PHE A 125 -11.35 16.94 -17.55
CA PHE A 125 -11.94 15.66 -17.92
C PHE A 125 -10.96 14.85 -18.78
N ARG A 126 -10.27 15.51 -19.72
CA ARG A 126 -9.20 14.89 -20.51
C ARG A 126 -8.08 14.37 -19.61
N LEU A 127 -7.60 15.18 -18.67
CA LEU A 127 -6.58 14.77 -17.70
C LEU A 127 -7.00 13.53 -16.93
N LYS A 128 -8.22 13.53 -16.37
CA LYS A 128 -8.78 12.39 -15.63
C LYS A 128 -8.84 11.12 -16.48
N GLU A 129 -9.38 11.20 -17.70
CA GLU A 129 -9.50 10.03 -18.57
C GLU A 129 -8.15 9.55 -19.09
N ARG A 130 -7.17 10.44 -19.35
CA ARG A 130 -5.79 10.06 -19.68
C ARG A 130 -5.14 9.28 -18.54
N LEU A 131 -5.21 9.78 -17.31
CA LEU A 131 -4.73 9.06 -16.12
C LEU A 131 -5.38 7.67 -16.00
N LYS A 132 -6.69 7.59 -16.24
CA LYS A 132 -7.44 6.32 -16.20
C LYS A 132 -6.95 5.32 -17.26
N LEU A 133 -6.79 5.76 -18.52
CA LEU A 133 -6.28 4.91 -19.60
C LEU A 133 -4.84 4.46 -19.34
N THR A 134 -3.97 5.36 -18.88
CA THR A 134 -2.59 5.02 -18.49
C THR A 134 -2.56 3.99 -17.37
N LYS A 135 -3.41 4.14 -16.35
CA LYS A 135 -3.59 3.16 -15.27
C LYS A 135 -4.00 1.78 -15.80
N GLU A 136 -4.96 1.72 -16.72
CA GLU A 136 -5.42 0.46 -17.32
C GLU A 136 -4.33 -0.22 -18.14
N ALA A 137 -3.57 0.55 -18.92
CA ALA A 137 -2.44 0.06 -19.69
C ALA A 137 -1.32 -0.48 -18.78
N LEU A 138 -0.93 0.27 -17.75
CA LEU A 138 0.09 -0.14 -16.78
C LEU A 138 -0.34 -1.38 -15.98
N ARG A 139 -1.63 -1.53 -15.65
CA ARG A 139 -2.15 -2.74 -15.03
C ARG A 139 -1.94 -3.98 -15.90
N LYS A 140 -2.28 -3.90 -17.19
CA LYS A 140 -2.09 -4.99 -18.15
C LYS A 140 -0.61 -5.29 -18.36
N TRP A 141 0.20 -4.25 -18.51
CA TRP A 141 1.65 -4.38 -18.66
C TRP A 141 2.29 -5.07 -17.44
N ASN A 142 1.91 -4.66 -16.22
CA ASN A 142 2.45 -5.26 -15.00
C ASN A 142 2.05 -6.74 -14.81
N GLN A 143 0.86 -7.15 -15.26
CA GLN A 143 0.45 -8.57 -15.18
C GLN A 143 1.40 -9.48 -15.96
N ASN A 144 1.84 -9.04 -17.14
CA ASN A 144 2.80 -9.77 -17.96
C ASN A 144 4.22 -9.66 -17.38
N LEU A 145 4.58 -8.48 -16.88
CA LEU A 145 5.89 -8.18 -16.32
C LEU A 145 6.25 -9.07 -15.12
N VAL A 146 5.33 -9.31 -14.18
CA VAL A 146 5.65 -10.09 -12.97
C VAL A 146 6.09 -11.51 -13.32
N SER A 147 5.37 -12.15 -14.24
CA SER A 147 5.74 -13.48 -14.76
C SER A 147 7.08 -13.44 -15.49
N ASP A 148 7.29 -12.41 -16.31
CA ASP A 148 8.52 -12.22 -17.07
C ASP A 148 9.75 -12.02 -16.15
N ILE A 149 9.64 -11.24 -15.08
CA ILE A 149 10.73 -11.01 -14.12
C ILE A 149 11.13 -12.32 -13.43
N ASP A 150 10.16 -13.10 -12.92
CA ASP A 150 10.47 -14.36 -12.25
C ASP A 150 11.10 -15.38 -13.23
N ASN A 151 10.62 -15.41 -14.48
CA ASN A 151 11.24 -16.23 -15.53
C ASN A 151 12.67 -15.78 -15.87
N LYS A 152 12.93 -14.46 -15.96
CA LYS A 152 14.26 -13.89 -16.20
C LYS A 152 15.23 -14.21 -15.07
N ILE A 153 14.78 -14.15 -13.81
CA ILE A 153 15.57 -14.54 -12.65
C ILE A 153 15.95 -16.02 -12.75
N ASN A 154 14.97 -16.90 -12.97
CA ASN A 154 15.22 -18.34 -13.06
C ASN A 154 16.15 -18.69 -14.24
N LYS A 155 15.98 -18.03 -15.38
CA LYS A 155 16.85 -18.18 -16.55
C LYS A 155 18.28 -17.75 -16.25
N ALA A 156 18.48 -16.56 -15.68
CA ALA A 156 19.81 -16.07 -15.35
C ALA A 156 20.52 -16.97 -14.32
N VAL A 157 19.79 -17.46 -13.31
CA VAL A 157 20.32 -18.43 -12.33
C VAL A 157 20.73 -19.73 -13.01
N ALA A 158 19.92 -20.26 -13.93
CA ALA A 158 20.24 -21.49 -14.66
C ALA A 158 21.46 -21.32 -15.58
N GLU A 159 21.58 -20.20 -16.28
CA GLU A 159 22.72 -19.88 -17.13
C GLU A 159 24.02 -19.75 -16.33
N ILE A 160 23.97 -19.03 -15.20
CA ILE A 160 25.12 -18.92 -14.27
C ILE A 160 25.53 -20.32 -13.78
N ALA A 161 24.57 -21.12 -13.32
CA ALA A 161 24.85 -22.46 -12.81
C ALA A 161 25.46 -23.38 -13.89
N GLN A 162 25.00 -23.29 -15.14
CA GLN A 162 25.57 -24.06 -16.25
C GLN A 162 27.04 -23.68 -16.51
N VAL A 163 27.36 -22.38 -16.54
CA VAL A 163 28.74 -21.93 -16.75
C VAL A 163 29.62 -22.27 -15.55
N ASP A 164 29.13 -22.13 -14.33
CA ASP A 164 29.85 -22.51 -13.11
C ASP A 164 30.20 -24.00 -13.09
N LEU A 165 29.22 -24.88 -13.38
CA LEU A 165 29.43 -26.33 -13.46
C LEU A 165 30.41 -26.73 -14.55
N LYS A 166 30.46 -26.00 -15.66
CA LYS A 166 31.47 -26.21 -16.70
C LYS A 166 32.86 -25.79 -16.21
N GLY A 167 32.95 -24.64 -15.54
CA GLY A 167 34.19 -24.10 -14.98
C GLY A 167 34.82 -24.99 -13.89
N GLU A 168 34.02 -25.80 -13.20
CA GLU A 168 34.53 -26.82 -12.26
C GLU A 168 35.25 -27.99 -12.96
N ARG A 169 34.92 -28.27 -14.23
CA ARG A 169 35.44 -29.40 -14.99
C ARG A 169 36.56 -29.00 -15.95
N GLU A 170 36.44 -27.82 -16.54
CA GLU A 170 37.27 -27.35 -17.64
C GLU A 170 37.55 -25.86 -17.50
N GLN A 171 38.62 -25.38 -18.16
CA GLN A 171 38.92 -23.95 -18.21
C GLN A 171 37.93 -23.23 -19.12
N LEU A 172 37.25 -22.20 -18.60
CA LEU A 172 36.26 -21.43 -19.34
C LEU A 172 36.90 -20.57 -20.43
N MET A 173 36.21 -20.46 -21.56
CA MET A 173 36.58 -19.52 -22.63
C MET A 173 36.17 -18.09 -22.26
N GLU A 174 36.81 -17.09 -22.88
CA GLU A 174 36.56 -15.68 -22.58
C GLU A 174 35.11 -15.26 -22.89
N GLU A 175 34.51 -15.84 -23.93
CA GLU A 175 33.10 -15.64 -24.27
C GLU A 175 32.15 -16.18 -23.18
N GLU A 176 32.52 -17.29 -22.52
CA GLU A 176 31.69 -17.91 -21.48
C GLU A 176 31.76 -17.13 -20.17
N ILE A 177 32.94 -16.61 -19.84
CA ILE A 177 33.14 -15.68 -18.71
C ILE A 177 32.29 -14.43 -18.94
N LYS A 178 32.31 -13.87 -20.15
CA LYS A 178 31.51 -12.69 -20.51
C LYS A 178 30.00 -12.98 -20.41
N ALA A 179 29.54 -14.10 -20.97
CA ALA A 179 28.13 -14.50 -20.88
C ALA A 179 27.67 -14.66 -19.42
N ARG A 180 28.51 -15.25 -18.57
CA ARG A 180 28.26 -15.35 -17.13
C ARG A 180 28.15 -13.98 -16.48
N MET A 181 29.05 -13.05 -16.79
CA MET A 181 28.99 -11.68 -16.25
C MET A 181 27.69 -10.96 -16.66
N GLU A 182 27.27 -11.09 -17.92
CA GLU A 182 26.02 -10.54 -18.41
C GLU A 182 24.81 -11.14 -17.68
N ALA A 183 24.76 -12.47 -17.51
CA ALA A 183 23.72 -13.14 -16.74
C ALA A 183 23.68 -12.69 -15.27
N PHE A 184 24.83 -12.45 -14.64
CA PHE A 184 24.91 -11.89 -13.28
C PHE A 184 24.34 -10.47 -13.19
N LEU A 185 24.65 -9.62 -14.17
CA LEU A 185 24.11 -8.26 -14.22
C LEU A 185 22.59 -8.29 -14.39
N ASP A 186 22.07 -9.16 -15.26
CA ASP A 186 20.64 -9.35 -15.45
C ASP A 186 19.95 -9.90 -14.20
N LEU A 187 20.56 -10.89 -13.53
CA LEU A 187 20.05 -11.41 -12.26
C LEU A 187 19.95 -10.28 -11.22
N TRP A 188 21.01 -9.50 -11.06
CA TRP A 188 21.06 -8.40 -10.10
C TRP A 188 20.03 -7.31 -10.42
N LYS A 189 19.89 -6.92 -11.69
CA LYS A 189 18.90 -5.95 -12.17
C LYS A 189 17.47 -6.39 -11.82
N ASN A 190 17.13 -7.65 -12.09
CA ASN A 190 15.79 -8.20 -11.83
C ASN A 190 15.51 -8.36 -10.33
N LEU A 191 16.48 -8.83 -9.54
CA LEU A 191 16.34 -8.94 -8.08
C LEU A 191 16.14 -7.58 -7.42
N LYS A 192 16.95 -6.58 -7.80
CA LYS A 192 16.83 -5.20 -7.32
C LYS A 192 15.47 -4.60 -7.65
N HIS A 193 14.92 -4.89 -8.83
CA HIS A 193 13.59 -4.45 -9.19
C HIS A 193 12.51 -5.05 -8.28
N LYS A 194 12.56 -6.38 -8.04
CA LYS A 194 11.63 -7.09 -7.14
C LYS A 194 11.73 -6.55 -5.71
N GLU A 195 12.94 -6.31 -5.24
CA GLU A 195 13.20 -5.69 -3.93
C GLU A 195 12.59 -4.29 -3.83
N SER A 196 12.82 -3.42 -4.82
CA SER A 196 12.27 -2.05 -4.83
C SER A 196 10.74 -2.04 -4.79
N MET A 197 10.08 -2.93 -5.52
CA MET A 197 8.62 -3.10 -5.44
C MET A 197 8.17 -3.51 -4.03
N LEU A 198 8.88 -4.44 -3.39
CA LEU A 198 8.57 -4.90 -2.03
C LEU A 198 8.83 -3.81 -0.98
N GLN A 199 9.91 -3.06 -1.13
CA GLN A 199 10.24 -1.91 -0.30
C GLN A 199 9.11 -0.87 -0.35
N GLN A 200 8.66 -0.49 -1.55
CA GLN A 200 7.55 0.46 -1.71
C GLN A 200 6.23 -0.08 -1.13
N LYS A 201 5.94 -1.38 -1.27
CA LYS A 201 4.78 -2.03 -0.61
C LYS A 201 4.87 -1.93 0.91
N SER A 202 6.07 -2.15 1.47
CA SER A 202 6.31 -2.14 2.91
C SER A 202 6.17 -0.74 3.52
N ARG A 203 6.41 0.32 2.73
CA ARG A 203 6.52 1.73 3.17
C ARG A 203 7.57 1.94 4.27
N LYS A 204 8.61 1.12 4.30
CA LYS A 204 9.79 1.30 5.15
C LYS A 204 10.86 2.08 4.39
N THR A 205 11.33 3.16 4.99
CA THR A 205 12.40 4.01 4.44
C THR A 205 13.79 3.66 4.99
N TRP A 206 13.87 2.87 6.06
CA TRP A 206 15.13 2.50 6.72
C TRP A 206 15.47 1.04 6.42
N LEU A 207 16.60 0.81 5.73
CA LEU A 207 17.30 -0.48 5.74
C LEU A 207 18.24 -0.47 6.94
N LEU A 208 17.87 -1.16 8.03
CA LEU A 208 18.78 -1.27 9.18
C LEU A 208 19.86 -2.33 8.95
N ASN A 209 19.63 -3.28 8.03
CA ASN A 209 20.56 -4.36 7.71
C ASN A 209 20.78 -4.33 6.20
N GLY A 210 21.99 -3.94 5.79
CA GLY A 210 22.41 -3.74 4.39
C GLY A 210 22.58 -5.02 3.57
N ASP A 211 21.69 -5.99 3.75
CA ASP A 211 21.65 -7.19 2.92
C ASP A 211 20.28 -7.28 2.23
N ALA A 212 20.27 -7.70 0.97
CA ALA A 212 19.14 -7.69 0.04
C ALA A 212 18.06 -8.71 0.45
N ASN A 213 17.44 -8.48 1.60
CA ASN A 213 16.59 -9.45 2.25
C ASN A 213 15.12 -9.16 1.91
N THR A 214 14.66 -9.72 0.79
CA THR A 214 13.23 -9.70 0.42
C THR A 214 12.34 -10.23 1.56
N LYS A 215 12.82 -11.18 2.39
CA LYS A 215 12.11 -11.71 3.58
C LYS A 215 11.76 -10.60 4.57
N PHE A 216 12.67 -9.64 4.80
CA PHE A 216 12.40 -8.50 5.68
C PHE A 216 11.24 -7.66 5.16
N PHE A 217 11.26 -7.29 3.87
CA PHE A 217 10.18 -6.51 3.27
C PHE A 217 8.88 -7.29 3.21
N HIS A 218 8.93 -8.59 2.89
CA HIS A 218 7.78 -9.47 2.98
C HIS A 218 7.19 -9.47 4.39
N ASN A 219 8.00 -9.63 5.43
CA ASN A 219 7.54 -9.59 6.82
C ASN A 219 6.96 -8.24 7.23
N CYS A 220 7.56 -7.13 6.78
CA CYS A 220 7.03 -5.79 7.01
C CYS A 220 5.68 -5.57 6.32
N VAL A 221 5.55 -6.00 5.06
CA VAL A 221 4.28 -5.96 4.31
C VAL A 221 3.23 -6.81 5.02
N LYS A 222 3.59 -8.01 5.46
CA LYS A 222 2.72 -8.95 6.17
C LYS A 222 2.22 -8.37 7.50
N GLY A 223 3.12 -7.85 8.34
CA GLY A 223 2.76 -7.21 9.61
C GLY A 223 1.87 -5.99 9.41
N ARG A 224 2.13 -5.20 8.37
CA ARG A 224 1.29 -4.05 8.01
C ARG A 224 -0.08 -4.47 7.49
N TRP A 225 -0.17 -5.54 6.71
CA TRP A 225 -1.45 -6.07 6.24
C TRP A 225 -2.30 -6.54 7.43
N LYS A 226 -1.73 -7.32 8.34
CA LYS A 226 -2.39 -7.77 9.59
C LYS A 226 -2.88 -6.60 10.43
N ARG A 227 -2.07 -5.55 10.61
CA ARG A 227 -2.43 -4.36 11.40
C ARG A 227 -3.51 -3.51 10.75
N ASN A 228 -3.52 -3.43 9.43
CA ASN A 228 -4.47 -2.62 8.67
C ASN A 228 -5.76 -3.37 8.32
N GLU A 229 -5.84 -4.66 8.63
CA GLU A 229 -7.02 -5.46 8.33
C GLU A 229 -8.15 -5.10 9.30
N MET A 230 -9.24 -4.55 8.74
CA MET A 230 -10.44 -4.25 9.50
C MET A 230 -11.36 -5.47 9.50
N ASN A 231 -11.45 -6.14 10.64
CA ASN A 231 -12.21 -7.38 10.79
C ASN A 231 -13.66 -7.17 11.24
N SER A 232 -13.89 -6.16 12.07
CA SER A 232 -15.21 -5.78 12.57
C SER A 232 -15.18 -4.36 13.13
N ILE A 233 -16.34 -3.71 13.19
CA ILE A 233 -16.54 -2.45 13.90
C ILE A 233 -17.60 -2.63 14.98
N TYR A 234 -17.52 -1.82 16.04
CA TYR A 234 -18.57 -1.75 17.07
C TYR A 234 -19.36 -0.48 16.89
N VAL A 235 -20.67 -0.61 16.67
CA VAL A 235 -21.60 0.52 16.56
C VAL A 235 -22.65 0.34 17.64
N GLN A 236 -22.75 1.30 18.56
CA GLN A 236 -23.71 1.29 19.66
C GLN A 236 -23.73 -0.03 20.47
N GLY A 237 -22.55 -0.62 20.70
CA GLY A 237 -22.40 -1.88 21.42
C GLY A 237 -22.65 -3.16 20.61
N THR A 238 -23.06 -3.04 19.34
CA THR A 238 -23.25 -4.18 18.43
C THR A 238 -22.02 -4.37 17.54
N GLN A 239 -21.52 -5.61 17.47
CA GLN A 239 -20.42 -5.95 16.58
C GLN A 239 -20.92 -6.21 15.16
N ILE A 240 -20.42 -5.44 14.20
CA ILE A 240 -20.69 -5.60 12.77
C ILE A 240 -19.45 -6.23 12.13
N VAL A 241 -19.63 -7.40 11.52
CA VAL A 241 -18.59 -8.18 10.83
C VAL A 241 -18.77 -8.17 9.31
N GLU A 242 -19.96 -7.82 8.83
CA GLU A 242 -20.30 -7.82 7.41
C GLU A 242 -19.73 -6.58 6.70
N VAL A 243 -18.95 -6.80 5.64
CA VAL A 243 -18.23 -5.72 4.91
C VAL A 243 -19.15 -4.64 4.37
N SER A 244 -20.26 -5.03 3.76
CA SER A 244 -21.21 -4.07 3.17
C SER A 244 -21.74 -3.11 4.23
N LYS A 245 -22.18 -3.66 5.38
CA LYS A 245 -22.63 -2.86 6.52
C LYS A 245 -21.50 -2.03 7.12
N MET A 246 -20.29 -2.58 7.23
CA MET A 246 -19.13 -1.81 7.70
C MET A 246 -18.86 -0.59 6.80
N LYS A 247 -18.94 -0.75 5.48
CA LYS A 247 -18.75 0.35 4.53
C LYS A 247 -19.82 1.42 4.66
N GLU A 248 -21.08 1.01 4.76
CA GLU A 248 -22.22 1.91 4.95
C GLU A 248 -22.07 2.73 6.24
N GLU A 249 -21.85 2.06 7.38
CA GLU A 249 -21.67 2.72 8.67
C GLU A 249 -20.50 3.70 8.68
N ILE A 250 -19.36 3.33 8.09
CA ILE A 250 -18.20 4.23 7.99
C ILE A 250 -18.53 5.45 7.13
N SER A 251 -19.18 5.25 5.98
CA SER A 251 -19.59 6.36 5.11
C SER A 251 -20.53 7.30 5.84
N SER A 252 -21.59 6.77 6.44
CA SER A 252 -22.58 7.55 7.18
C SER A 252 -21.98 8.30 8.36
N TYR A 253 -21.07 7.67 9.11
CA TYR A 253 -20.38 8.30 10.23
C TYR A 253 -19.57 9.53 9.78
N PHE A 254 -18.73 9.38 8.74
CA PHE A 254 -17.92 10.50 8.26
C PHE A 254 -18.76 11.55 7.53
N GLU A 255 -19.78 11.15 6.76
CA GLU A 255 -20.73 12.09 6.16
C GLU A 255 -21.41 12.95 7.23
N SER A 256 -21.87 12.34 8.33
CA SER A 256 -22.44 13.08 9.44
C SER A 256 -21.43 14.00 10.12
N MET A 257 -20.18 13.56 10.28
CA MET A 257 -19.12 14.36 10.91
C MET A 257 -18.73 15.58 10.08
N PHE A 258 -18.73 15.45 8.75
CA PHE A 258 -18.42 16.56 7.83
C PHE A 258 -19.66 17.39 7.45
N LYS A 259 -20.85 16.98 7.91
CA LYS A 259 -22.07 17.76 7.71
C LYS A 259 -22.07 18.94 8.69
N GLU A 260 -22.22 20.13 8.13
CA GLU A 260 -22.35 21.34 8.93
C GLU A 260 -23.68 21.30 9.71
N GLU A 261 -23.60 21.44 11.03
CA GLU A 261 -24.80 21.63 11.86
C GLU A 261 -25.37 23.02 11.62
N GLN A 262 -26.63 23.08 11.22
CA GLN A 262 -27.35 24.35 11.09
C GLN A 262 -27.71 24.84 12.49
N GLY A 263 -27.06 25.92 12.92
CA GLY A 263 -27.38 26.66 14.12
C GLY A 263 -27.20 28.15 13.88
N GLU A 264 -27.82 28.97 14.72
CA GLU A 264 -27.56 30.41 14.72
C GLU A 264 -26.11 30.65 15.13
N ARG A 265 -25.25 30.93 14.15
CA ARG A 265 -23.88 31.35 14.42
C ARG A 265 -23.90 32.78 14.95
N PRO A 266 -23.14 33.08 16.01
CA PRO A 266 -23.00 34.46 16.47
C PRO A 266 -22.45 35.29 15.31
N LYS A 267 -23.16 36.36 14.97
CA LYS A 267 -22.68 37.34 13.99
C LYS A 267 -21.53 38.09 14.65
N LEU A 268 -20.38 38.12 13.98
CA LEU A 268 -19.21 38.85 14.44
C LEU A 268 -19.32 40.35 14.09
N ASP A 269 -20.54 40.88 14.09
CA ASP A 269 -20.84 42.27 13.72
C ASP A 269 -20.18 43.21 14.74
N GLY A 270 -19.46 44.22 14.25
CA GLY A 270 -18.73 45.20 15.08
C GLY A 270 -17.32 44.80 15.50
N ILE A 271 -16.82 43.61 15.11
CA ILE A 271 -15.42 43.21 15.35
C ILE A 271 -14.58 43.55 14.11
N CYS A 272 -13.59 44.43 14.27
CA CYS A 272 -12.63 44.73 13.22
C CYS A 272 -11.57 43.63 13.14
N PHE A 273 -11.67 42.75 12.13
CA PHE A 273 -10.61 41.80 11.82
C PHE A 273 -9.50 42.48 11.01
N LYS A 274 -8.28 41.97 11.14
CA LYS A 274 -7.21 42.31 10.18
C LYS A 274 -7.64 41.81 8.81
N GLN A 275 -7.89 42.74 7.90
CA GLN A 275 -8.22 42.45 6.52
C GLN A 275 -6.94 42.39 5.69
N ILE A 276 -6.93 41.52 4.69
CA ILE A 276 -5.89 41.54 3.66
C ILE A 276 -5.94 42.87 2.92
N THR A 277 -4.79 43.41 2.55
CA THR A 277 -4.75 44.67 1.80
C THR A 277 -5.30 44.46 0.39
N GLY A 278 -5.67 45.55 -0.29
CA GLY A 278 -6.08 45.47 -1.70
C GLY A 278 -4.97 44.91 -2.61
N GLU A 279 -3.71 45.17 -2.27
CA GLU A 279 -2.54 44.62 -2.94
C GLU A 279 -2.42 43.10 -2.72
N ASP A 280 -2.55 42.64 -1.47
CA ASP A 280 -2.53 41.21 -1.14
C ASP A 280 -3.66 40.46 -1.85
N ASN A 281 -4.87 41.02 -1.81
CA ASN A 281 -6.04 40.44 -2.48
C ASN A 281 -5.80 40.33 -4.00
N SER A 282 -5.28 41.38 -4.61
CA SER A 282 -4.93 41.38 -6.04
C SER A 282 -3.83 40.37 -6.37
N SER A 283 -2.94 40.08 -5.42
CA SER A 283 -1.90 39.06 -5.55
C SER A 283 -2.48 37.64 -5.46
N LEU A 284 -3.38 37.39 -4.51
CA LEU A 284 -3.98 36.06 -4.25
C LEU A 284 -4.90 35.57 -5.38
N ILE A 285 -5.47 36.47 -6.18
CA ILE A 285 -6.39 36.12 -7.28
C ILE A 285 -5.69 35.99 -8.64
N LYS A 286 -4.37 36.13 -8.71
CA LYS A 286 -3.62 36.00 -9.97
C LYS A 286 -3.79 34.61 -10.57
N PRO A 287 -3.75 34.47 -11.91
CA PRO A 287 -3.68 33.16 -12.55
C PRO A 287 -2.42 32.42 -12.11
N PHE A 288 -2.52 31.08 -12.02
CA PHE A 288 -1.40 30.23 -11.69
C PHE A 288 -0.29 30.34 -12.73
N ASN A 289 0.94 30.57 -12.26
CA ASN A 289 2.09 30.61 -13.16
C ASN A 289 2.64 29.20 -13.42
N VAL A 290 3.18 28.95 -14.61
CA VAL A 290 3.77 27.65 -14.98
C VAL A 290 4.98 27.32 -14.09
N GLU A 291 5.85 28.30 -13.84
CA GLU A 291 7.01 28.10 -12.95
C GLU A 291 6.56 27.82 -11.51
N GLU A 292 5.52 28.51 -11.04
CA GLU A 292 4.95 28.30 -9.70
C GLU A 292 4.41 26.87 -9.56
N ILE A 293 3.63 26.41 -10.55
CA ILE A 293 3.11 25.04 -10.59
C ILE A 293 4.26 24.03 -10.56
N LYS A 294 5.32 24.26 -11.36
CA LYS A 294 6.47 23.36 -11.41
C LYS A 294 7.20 23.31 -10.06
N VAL A 295 7.42 24.46 -9.42
CA VAL A 295 8.04 24.52 -8.09
C VAL A 295 7.19 23.78 -7.06
N ALA A 296 5.87 23.96 -7.08
CA ALA A 296 4.97 23.26 -6.17
C ALA A 296 4.99 21.74 -6.36
N VAL A 297 5.06 21.27 -7.62
CA VAL A 297 5.22 19.83 -7.92
C VAL A 297 6.57 19.32 -7.41
N GLU A 298 7.65 20.08 -7.58
CA GLU A 298 8.99 19.70 -7.12
C GLU A 298 9.14 19.69 -5.59
N ASP A 299 8.45 20.57 -4.87
CA ASP A 299 8.46 20.61 -3.41
C ASP A 299 7.75 19.38 -2.78
N CYS A 300 6.86 18.73 -3.52
CA CYS A 300 6.16 17.55 -3.05
C CYS A 300 7.09 16.32 -2.94
N ASP A 301 7.02 15.59 -1.83
CA ASP A 301 7.71 14.31 -1.66
C ASP A 301 7.17 13.26 -2.65
N SER A 302 8.07 12.71 -3.45
CA SER A 302 7.77 11.76 -4.53
C SER A 302 7.06 10.49 -4.05
N SER A 303 7.35 10.05 -2.82
CA SER A 303 6.99 8.72 -2.30
C SER A 303 5.69 8.71 -1.48
N LYS A 304 4.91 9.79 -1.49
CA LYS A 304 3.65 9.90 -0.73
C LYS A 304 2.59 8.88 -1.18
N ALA A 305 1.55 8.74 -0.37
CA ALA A 305 0.44 7.83 -0.66
C ALA A 305 -0.34 8.35 -1.88
N PRO A 306 -0.60 7.50 -2.89
CA PRO A 306 -1.36 7.92 -4.05
C PRO A 306 -2.86 8.05 -3.72
N GLY A 307 -3.56 8.87 -4.50
CA GLY A 307 -5.03 8.95 -4.46
C GLY A 307 -5.71 7.74 -5.10
N PRO A 308 -7.04 7.81 -5.31
CA PRO A 308 -7.82 6.77 -6.01
C PRO A 308 -7.38 6.47 -7.45
N ASP A 309 -6.74 7.44 -8.12
CA ASP A 309 -6.09 7.23 -9.41
C ASP A 309 -4.94 6.21 -9.28
N GLY A 310 -4.17 6.26 -8.20
CA GLY A 310 -3.09 5.32 -7.87
C GLY A 310 -1.69 5.79 -8.28
N PHE A 311 -1.54 7.00 -8.83
CA PHE A 311 -0.26 7.64 -9.15
C PHE A 311 0.24 8.47 -7.97
N ASN A 312 1.55 8.48 -7.77
CA ASN A 312 2.23 9.29 -6.75
C ASN A 312 2.97 10.47 -7.39
N PHE A 313 3.57 11.33 -6.57
CA PHE A 313 4.34 12.47 -7.09
C PHE A 313 5.61 12.04 -7.83
N ARG A 314 6.16 10.83 -7.60
CA ARG A 314 7.25 10.30 -8.42
C ARG A 314 6.84 10.19 -9.89
N PHE A 315 5.64 9.69 -10.18
CA PHE A 315 5.09 9.66 -11.53
C PHE A 315 4.96 11.07 -12.11
N VAL A 316 4.34 12.00 -11.37
CA VAL A 316 4.09 13.37 -11.82
C VAL A 316 5.40 14.09 -12.18
N LYS A 317 6.43 13.95 -11.34
CA LYS A 317 7.75 14.55 -11.57
C LYS A 317 8.48 13.93 -12.76
N SER A 318 8.48 12.59 -12.84
CA SER A 318 9.26 11.88 -13.86
C SER A 318 8.66 12.03 -15.25
N GLU A 319 7.32 12.08 -15.34
CA GLU A 319 6.58 12.20 -16.60
C GLU A 319 6.02 13.62 -16.80
N TRP A 320 6.60 14.62 -16.13
CA TRP A 320 6.13 16.02 -16.19
C TRP A 320 5.99 16.51 -17.62
N GLU A 321 6.98 16.25 -18.48
CA GLU A 321 6.97 16.67 -19.87
C GLU A 321 5.81 16.07 -20.68
N VAL A 322 5.29 14.91 -20.27
CA VAL A 322 4.16 14.24 -20.91
C VAL A 322 2.83 14.84 -20.44
N ILE A 323 2.71 15.15 -19.15
CA ILE A 323 1.43 15.52 -18.53
C ILE A 323 1.23 17.02 -18.33
N LYS A 324 2.31 17.84 -18.41
CA LYS A 324 2.31 19.25 -18.01
C LYS A 324 1.22 20.08 -18.68
N GLU A 325 0.96 19.86 -19.97
CA GLU A 325 -0.02 20.66 -20.72
C GLU A 325 -1.44 20.45 -20.18
N ASP A 326 -1.80 19.20 -19.87
CA ASP A 326 -3.10 18.87 -19.28
C ASP A 326 -3.22 19.40 -17.84
N VAL A 327 -2.14 19.34 -17.06
CA VAL A 327 -2.11 19.84 -15.67
C VAL A 327 -2.26 21.37 -15.64
N ILE A 328 -1.47 22.08 -16.44
CA ILE A 328 -1.52 23.55 -16.53
C ILE A 328 -2.88 23.99 -17.05
N GLY A 329 -3.37 23.37 -18.12
CA GLY A 329 -4.68 23.69 -18.68
C GLY A 329 -5.82 23.43 -17.70
N PHE A 330 -5.74 22.35 -16.90
CA PHE A 330 -6.70 22.08 -15.83
C PHE A 330 -6.72 23.18 -14.78
N LEU A 331 -5.56 23.65 -14.34
CA LEU A 331 -5.45 24.71 -13.32
C LEU A 331 -5.95 26.06 -13.83
N GLN A 332 -5.64 26.41 -15.09
CA GLN A 332 -6.15 27.62 -15.74
C GLN A 332 -7.68 27.58 -15.87
N ASP A 333 -8.21 26.43 -16.29
CA ASP A 333 -9.64 26.24 -16.42
C ASP A 333 -10.35 26.27 -15.05
N PHE A 334 -9.72 25.74 -14.00
CA PHE A 334 -10.22 25.83 -12.62
C PHE A 334 -10.25 27.29 -12.14
N HIS A 335 -9.18 28.05 -12.36
CA HIS A 335 -9.12 29.47 -11.99
C HIS A 335 -10.26 30.27 -12.64
N LYS A 336 -10.50 30.03 -13.94
CA LYS A 336 -11.54 30.74 -14.70
C LYS A 336 -12.97 30.39 -14.28
N ASN A 337 -13.23 29.10 -13.99
CA ASN A 337 -14.60 28.60 -13.83
C ASN A 337 -14.99 28.27 -12.38
N SER A 338 -14.03 28.23 -11.46
CA SER A 338 -14.21 27.79 -10.06
C SER A 338 -14.88 26.43 -9.92
N LYS A 339 -14.69 25.55 -10.91
CA LYS A 339 -15.26 24.19 -10.95
C LYS A 339 -14.15 23.18 -11.15
N MET A 340 -14.22 22.06 -10.42
CA MET A 340 -13.31 20.91 -10.61
C MET A 340 -14.07 19.70 -11.17
N VAL A 341 -13.37 18.84 -11.92
CA VAL A 341 -13.97 17.59 -12.41
C VAL A 341 -14.22 16.65 -11.24
N ARG A 342 -15.46 16.12 -11.18
CA ARG A 342 -15.81 15.05 -10.25
C ARG A 342 -14.90 13.84 -10.47
N GLY A 343 -14.21 13.42 -9.42
CA GLY A 343 -13.26 12.30 -9.45
C GLY A 343 -11.78 12.70 -9.34
N LEU A 344 -11.40 13.95 -9.65
CA LEU A 344 -10.01 14.38 -9.42
C LEU A 344 -9.73 14.68 -7.95
N ASN A 345 -10.73 15.18 -7.21
CA ASN A 345 -10.63 15.47 -5.78
C ASN A 345 -11.27 14.35 -4.92
N THR A 346 -11.36 13.13 -5.44
CA THR A 346 -11.82 12.00 -4.61
C THR A 346 -10.69 11.54 -3.71
N SER A 347 -10.99 11.30 -2.44
CA SER A 347 -10.03 10.78 -1.47
C SER A 347 -10.48 9.42 -0.96
N PHE A 348 -9.53 8.58 -0.56
CA PHE A 348 -9.85 7.39 0.23
C PHE A 348 -10.03 7.79 1.69
N ILE A 349 -11.12 7.33 2.29
CA ILE A 349 -11.22 7.28 3.76
C ILE A 349 -10.38 6.08 4.20
N VAL A 350 -9.28 6.36 4.90
CA VAL A 350 -8.38 5.33 5.42
C VAL A 350 -8.33 5.45 6.94
N LEU A 351 -8.71 4.37 7.62
CA LEU A 351 -8.56 4.28 9.06
C LEU A 351 -7.11 3.91 9.39
N ILE A 352 -6.44 4.79 10.12
CA ILE A 352 -5.07 4.57 10.57
C ILE A 352 -5.12 4.10 12.02
N PRO A 353 -4.63 2.88 12.32
CA PRO A 353 -4.59 2.39 13.69
C PRO A 353 -3.67 3.26 14.54
N LYS A 354 -4.19 3.82 15.64
CA LYS A 354 -3.41 4.62 16.61
C LYS A 354 -2.66 3.76 17.62
N VAL A 355 -3.04 2.49 17.75
CA VAL A 355 -2.44 1.48 18.64
C VAL A 355 -2.28 0.17 17.86
N ASP A 356 -1.40 -0.73 18.29
CA ASP A 356 -1.06 -1.94 17.54
C ASP A 356 -2.24 -2.92 17.35
N ASN A 357 -3.24 -2.87 18.24
CA ASN A 357 -4.47 -3.67 18.20
C ASN A 357 -5.69 -2.82 18.62
N PRO A 358 -6.27 -2.00 17.70
CA PRO A 358 -7.42 -1.14 17.99
C PRO A 358 -8.68 -1.89 18.41
#